data_AF-A0A2R6E3B4-F1
#
_entry.id   AF-A0A2R6E3B4-F1
#
_cell.length_a   1.000
_cell.length_b   1.000
_cell.length_c   1.000
_cell.angle_alpha   90.00
_cell.angle_beta   90.00
_cell.angle_gamma   90.00
#
_symmetry.space_group_name_H-M   'P 1'
#
loop_
_entity.id
_entity.type
_entity.pdbx_description
1 polymer ?
#
loop_
_entity_poly.entity_id
_entity_poly.type
_entity_poly.pdbx_seq_one_letter_code
_entity_poly.pdbx_strand_id
1 'polypeptide(L)'
;MRPIPAQAVDAVALLEAPLVRAAVSFGGVLAVGAFLATRHEGFVDRSVDAVLARPWVSVLYGFVAYGLVVTLGAYAVSQLAALGGGPGVATGALAVVAGVVLLLSGLGFLVTGSLVTALWGPRRPWPGLVIAASAGTVALLALPLGVGMAAWTLLAAFGLGGPTRRWIHASRTAGPDG
;
A
#
# COMPACT_ATOMS: atom_id res chain seq x y z
N MET A 1 -7.73 -40.70 -19.57
CA MET A 1 -7.41 -39.48 -18.79
C MET A 1 -8.48 -38.45 -19.09
N ARG A 2 -9.37 -38.15 -18.14
CA ARG A 2 -10.29 -37.01 -18.25
C ARG A 2 -9.49 -35.76 -17.88
N PRO A 3 -9.52 -34.66 -18.66
CA PRO A 3 -8.92 -33.41 -18.23
C PRO A 3 -9.64 -32.98 -16.95
N ILE A 4 -8.87 -32.77 -15.88
CA ILE A 4 -9.36 -32.10 -14.69
C ILE A 4 -9.71 -30.69 -15.17
N PRO A 5 -10.98 -30.24 -15.09
CA PRO A 5 -11.27 -28.85 -15.38
C PRO A 5 -10.40 -28.04 -14.44
N ALA A 6 -9.54 -27.17 -14.98
CA ALA A 6 -8.89 -26.14 -14.20
C ALA A 6 -10.01 -25.28 -13.65
N GLN A 7 -10.50 -25.64 -12.46
CA GLN A 7 -11.55 -24.93 -11.76
C GLN A 7 -10.98 -23.54 -11.54
N ALA A 8 -11.54 -22.55 -12.25
CA ALA A 8 -11.16 -21.16 -12.10
C ALA A 8 -11.34 -20.83 -10.62
N VAL A 9 -10.24 -20.81 -9.89
CA VAL A 9 -10.29 -20.55 -8.46
C VAL A 9 -10.73 -19.10 -8.32
N ASP A 10 -11.90 -18.89 -7.73
CA ASP A 10 -12.40 -17.55 -7.47
C ASP A 10 -11.49 -16.91 -6.41
N ALA A 11 -10.61 -16.03 -6.87
CA ALA A 11 -9.64 -15.34 -6.03
C ALA A 11 -10.33 -14.52 -4.92
N VAL A 12 -11.55 -14.04 -5.17
CA VAL A 12 -12.33 -13.29 -4.17
C VAL A 12 -12.79 -14.25 -3.06
N ALA A 13 -13.30 -15.42 -3.43
CA ALA A 13 -13.70 -16.44 -2.47
C ALA A 13 -12.52 -16.94 -1.61
N LEU A 14 -11.32 -17.04 -2.17
CA LEU A 14 -10.12 -17.37 -1.38
C LEU A 14 -9.79 -16.30 -0.32
N LEU A 15 -10.04 -15.03 -0.61
CA LEU A 15 -9.74 -13.91 0.29
C LEU A 15 -10.76 -13.74 1.42
N GLU A 16 -11.87 -14.48 1.39
CA GLU A 16 -12.80 -14.58 2.53
C GLU A 16 -12.12 -15.24 3.74
N ALA A 17 -11.25 -16.23 3.49
CA ALA A 17 -10.50 -16.89 4.54
C ALA A 17 -9.49 -15.93 5.21
N PRO A 18 -9.62 -15.67 6.53
CA PRO A 18 -8.79 -14.68 7.23
C PRO A 18 -7.29 -14.92 7.08
N LEU A 19 -6.86 -16.18 7.16
CA LEU A 19 -5.46 -16.56 7.04
C LEU A 19 -4.91 -16.36 5.62
N VAL A 20 -5.70 -16.68 4.58
CA VAL A 20 -5.30 -16.48 3.18
C VAL A 20 -5.16 -14.99 2.88
N ARG A 21 -6.14 -14.19 3.29
CA ARG A 21 -6.09 -12.72 3.14
C ARG A 21 -4.89 -12.11 3.86
N ALA A 22 -4.63 -12.52 5.10
CA ALA A 22 -3.48 -12.08 5.87
C ALA A 22 -2.15 -12.46 5.19
N ALA A 23 -2.03 -13.70 4.70
CA ALA A 23 -0.85 -14.17 3.99
C ALA A 23 -0.62 -13.43 2.66
N VAL A 24 -1.67 -13.22 1.86
CA VAL A 24 -1.60 -12.45 0.61
C VAL A 24 -1.21 -11.00 0.87
N SER A 25 -1.83 -10.36 1.87
CA SER A 25 -1.48 -9.01 2.29
C SER A 25 -0.01 -8.92 2.74
N PHE A 26 0.41 -9.79 3.65
CA PHE A 26 1.79 -9.83 4.15
C PHE A 26 2.79 -10.06 3.03
N GLY A 27 2.58 -11.10 2.21
CA GLY A 27 3.45 -11.45 1.10
C GLY A 27 3.52 -10.36 0.05
N GLY A 28 2.38 -9.75 -0.30
CA GLY A 28 2.32 -8.65 -1.25
C GLY A 28 3.07 -7.40 -0.76
N VAL A 29 2.84 -6.99 0.48
CA VAL A 29 3.53 -5.84 1.09
C VAL A 29 5.02 -6.09 1.19
N LEU A 30 5.44 -7.28 1.61
CA LEU A 30 6.85 -7.66 1.66
C LEU A 30 7.48 -7.63 0.27
N ALA A 31 6.85 -8.26 -0.73
CA ALA A 31 7.39 -8.34 -2.07
C ALA A 31 7.57 -6.94 -2.70
N VAL A 32 6.54 -6.10 -2.59
CA VAL A 32 6.59 -4.72 -3.10
C VAL A 32 7.56 -3.88 -2.30
N GLY A 33 7.50 -3.92 -0.97
CA GLY A 33 8.41 -3.15 -0.11
C GLY A 33 9.87 -3.54 -0.33
N ALA A 34 10.16 -4.83 -0.46
CA ALA A 34 11.48 -5.36 -0.80
C ALA A 34 11.94 -4.88 -2.17
N PHE A 35 11.07 -4.97 -3.18
CA PHE A 35 11.36 -4.48 -4.53
C PHE A 35 11.69 -2.98 -4.52
N LEU A 36 10.92 -2.17 -3.79
CA LEU A 36 11.17 -0.73 -3.66
C LEU A 36 12.47 -0.44 -2.92
N ALA A 37 12.75 -1.16 -1.83
CA ALA A 37 13.98 -1.01 -1.06
C ALA A 37 15.23 -1.27 -1.93
N THR A 38 15.25 -2.35 -2.69
CA THR A 38 16.41 -2.70 -3.56
C THR A 38 16.64 -1.72 -4.70
N ARG A 39 15.60 -1.01 -5.15
CA ARG A 39 15.68 -0.10 -6.31
C ARG A 39 15.87 1.37 -5.90
N HIS A 40 15.50 1.75 -4.68
CA HIS A 40 15.38 3.16 -4.30
C HIS A 40 15.83 3.46 -2.86
N GLU A 41 16.98 2.95 -2.42
CA GLU A 41 17.48 3.15 -1.04
C GLU A 41 17.49 4.63 -0.61
N GLY A 42 18.09 5.51 -1.42
CA GLY A 42 18.14 6.96 -1.13
C GLY A 42 16.77 7.67 -1.19
N PHE A 43 15.72 7.05 -1.72
CA PHE A 43 14.36 7.57 -1.62
C PHE A 43 13.75 7.26 -0.25
N VAL A 44 14.00 6.06 0.30
CA VAL A 44 13.45 5.63 1.60
C VAL A 44 13.98 6.52 2.71
N ASP A 45 15.29 6.79 2.76
CA ASP A 45 15.87 7.66 3.80
C ASP A 45 15.28 9.06 3.78
N ARG A 46 15.21 9.67 2.60
CA ARG A 46 14.56 10.98 2.44
C ARG A 46 13.09 10.94 2.88
N SER A 47 12.40 9.83 2.60
CA SER A 47 11.00 9.58 2.99
C SER A 47 10.82 9.57 4.50
N VAL A 48 11.70 8.86 5.20
CA VAL A 48 11.77 8.83 6.67
C VAL A 48 11.97 10.24 7.23
N ASP A 49 12.94 11.00 6.70
CA ASP A 49 13.23 12.37 7.17
C ASP A 49 12.02 13.30 6.98
N ALA A 50 11.29 13.15 5.87
CA ALA A 50 10.13 13.96 5.59
C ALA A 50 8.93 13.64 6.49
N VAL A 51 8.78 12.39 6.93
CA VAL A 51 7.78 12.01 7.92
C VAL A 51 8.14 12.64 9.26
N LEU A 52 9.39 12.50 9.71
CA LEU A 52 9.87 13.08 10.98
C LEU A 52 9.72 14.60 11.03
N ALA A 53 9.90 15.29 9.91
CA ALA A 53 9.75 16.75 9.86
C ALA A 53 8.33 17.22 10.24
N ARG A 54 7.27 16.46 9.88
CA ARG A 54 5.87 16.77 10.22
C ARG A 54 5.02 15.48 10.33
N PRO A 55 5.05 14.78 11.47
CA PRO A 55 4.42 13.46 11.62
C PRO A 55 2.89 13.50 11.44
N TRP A 56 2.21 14.43 12.11
CA TRP A 56 0.76 14.55 12.05
C TRP A 56 0.23 14.89 10.66
N VAL A 57 0.93 15.77 9.94
CA VAL A 57 0.57 16.14 8.58
C VAL A 57 0.78 14.95 7.63
N SER A 58 1.79 14.11 7.89
CA SER A 58 2.06 12.94 7.05
C SER A 58 0.88 11.97 7.05
N VAL A 59 0.28 11.68 8.21
CA VAL A 59 -0.94 10.84 8.27
C VAL A 59 -2.03 11.33 7.32
N LEU A 60 -2.33 12.63 7.35
CA LEU A 60 -3.36 13.23 6.51
C LEU A 60 -3.02 13.09 5.01
N TYR A 61 -1.78 13.40 4.61
CA TYR A 61 -1.36 13.24 3.22
C TYR A 61 -1.38 11.78 2.75
N GLY A 62 -1.07 10.84 3.65
CA GLY A 62 -1.22 9.41 3.38
C GLY A 62 -2.67 9.03 3.12
N PHE A 63 -3.60 9.43 4.00
CA PHE A 63 -5.02 9.18 3.81
C PHE A 63 -5.57 9.83 2.54
N VAL A 64 -5.14 11.04 2.20
CA VAL A 64 -5.52 11.69 0.94
C VAL A 64 -5.05 10.86 -0.26
N ALA A 65 -3.83 10.32 -0.24
CA ALA A 65 -3.34 9.46 -1.31
C ALA A 65 -4.19 8.18 -1.48
N TYR A 66 -4.49 7.47 -0.38
CA TYR A 66 -5.37 6.31 -0.42
C TYR A 66 -6.78 6.66 -0.89
N GLY A 67 -7.37 7.73 -0.33
CA GLY A 67 -8.70 8.19 -0.67
C GLY A 67 -8.82 8.53 -2.16
N LEU A 68 -7.83 9.21 -2.72
CA LEU A 68 -7.78 9.50 -4.16
C LEU A 68 -7.70 8.22 -4.99
N VAL A 69 -6.80 7.28 -4.67
CA VAL A 69 -6.66 6.04 -5.43
C VAL A 69 -7.93 5.20 -5.38
N VAL A 70 -8.53 5.04 -4.20
CA VAL A 70 -9.76 4.25 -4.03
C VAL A 70 -10.93 4.92 -4.75
N THR A 71 -11.10 6.24 -4.59
CA THR A 71 -12.22 6.98 -5.20
C THR A 71 -12.09 7.02 -6.73
N LEU A 72 -10.92 7.37 -7.25
CA LEU A 72 -10.67 7.39 -8.69
C LEU A 72 -10.72 5.98 -9.29
N GLY A 73 -10.22 4.99 -8.56
CA GLY A 73 -10.30 3.59 -8.96
C GLY A 73 -11.74 3.09 -9.07
N ALA A 74 -12.55 3.35 -8.03
CA ALA A 74 -13.97 2.99 -8.02
C ALA A 74 -14.73 3.71 -9.15
N TYR A 75 -14.45 5.00 -9.37
CA TYR A 75 -15.03 5.76 -10.47
C TYR A 75 -14.61 5.21 -11.85
N ALA A 76 -13.33 4.87 -12.04
CA ALA A 76 -12.87 4.27 -13.30
C ALA A 76 -13.56 2.93 -13.56
N VAL A 77 -13.67 2.07 -12.53
CA VAL A 77 -14.38 0.79 -12.63
C VAL A 77 -15.86 0.98 -12.97
N SER A 78 -16.54 1.95 -12.32
CA SER A 78 -17.95 2.21 -12.61
C SER A 78 -18.17 2.72 -14.02
N GLN A 79 -17.29 3.59 -14.52
CA GLN A 79 -17.37 4.08 -15.90
C GLN A 79 -17.12 2.97 -16.93
N LEU A 80 -16.16 2.07 -16.68
CA LEU A 80 -15.93 0.91 -17.55
C LEU A 80 -17.13 -0.04 -17.59
N ALA A 81 -17.80 -0.25 -16.45
CA ALA A 81 -19.03 -1.02 -16.39
C ALA A 81 -20.18 -0.33 -17.16
N ALA A 82 -20.34 0.98 -16.99
CA ALA A 82 -21.37 1.77 -17.68
C ALA A 82 -21.19 1.79 -19.21
N LEU A 83 -19.95 1.71 -19.69
CA LEU A 83 -19.63 1.65 -21.12
C LEU A 83 -19.82 0.24 -21.73
N GLY A 84 -20.37 -0.72 -20.99
CA GLY A 84 -20.61 -2.08 -21.47
C GLY A 84 -19.37 -2.98 -21.45
N GLY A 85 -18.37 -2.65 -20.63
CA GLY A 85 -17.21 -3.51 -20.43
C GLY A 85 -17.62 -4.89 -19.90
N GLY A 86 -17.13 -5.94 -20.55
CA GLY A 86 -17.35 -7.31 -20.09
C GLY A 86 -16.70 -7.58 -18.72
N PRO A 87 -17.05 -8.69 -18.05
CA PRO A 87 -16.55 -9.02 -16.70
C PRO A 87 -15.02 -8.97 -16.56
N GLY A 88 -14.28 -9.37 -17.61
CA GLY A 88 -12.82 -9.33 -17.61
C GLY A 88 -12.23 -7.91 -17.51
N VAL A 89 -12.91 -6.89 -18.07
CA VAL A 89 -12.45 -5.49 -18.01
C VAL A 89 -12.60 -4.94 -16.60
N ALA A 90 -13.74 -5.22 -15.95
CA ALA A 90 -13.96 -4.82 -14.56
C ALA A 90 -12.96 -5.49 -13.61
N THR A 91 -12.72 -6.79 -13.77
CA THR A 91 -11.70 -7.53 -12.99
C THR A 91 -10.30 -6.96 -13.21
N GLY A 92 -9.92 -6.66 -14.46
CA GLY A 92 -8.63 -6.06 -14.78
C GLY A 92 -8.46 -4.68 -14.13
N ALA A 93 -9.49 -3.83 -14.19
CA ALA A 93 -9.47 -2.52 -13.56
C ALA A 93 -9.34 -2.60 -12.03
N LEU A 94 -10.09 -3.51 -11.39
CA LEU A 94 -9.96 -3.78 -9.95
C LEU A 94 -8.56 -4.28 -9.58
N ALA A 95 -7.97 -5.17 -10.40
CA ALA A 95 -6.62 -5.67 -10.19
C ALA A 95 -5.57 -4.54 -10.27
N VAL A 96 -5.73 -3.59 -11.20
CA VAL A 96 -4.86 -2.41 -11.29
C VAL A 96 -4.99 -1.55 -10.03
N VAL A 97 -6.21 -1.25 -9.58
CA VAL A 97 -6.44 -0.47 -8.35
C VAL A 97 -5.82 -1.17 -7.14
N ALA A 98 -6.05 -2.47 -6.98
CA ALA A 98 -5.46 -3.27 -5.91
C ALA A 98 -3.93 -3.27 -5.98
N GLY A 99 -3.34 -3.35 -7.17
CA GLY A 99 -1.89 -3.24 -7.38
C GLY A 99 -1.33 -1.89 -6.96
N VAL A 100 -2.02 -0.78 -7.28
CA VAL A 100 -1.61 0.57 -6.84
C VAL A 100 -1.72 0.69 -5.32
N VAL A 101 -2.82 0.23 -4.72
CA VAL A 101 -2.99 0.20 -3.25
C VAL A 101 -1.85 -0.61 -2.61
N LEU A 102 -1.50 -1.76 -3.18
CA LEU A 102 -0.40 -2.58 -2.68
C LEU A 102 0.96 -1.88 -2.81
N LEU A 103 1.19 -1.15 -3.92
CA LEU A 103 2.38 -0.33 -4.12
C LEU A 103 2.52 0.75 -3.04
N LEU A 104 1.45 1.53 -2.82
CA LEU A 104 1.40 2.57 -1.80
C LEU A 104 1.64 1.99 -0.40
N SER A 105 1.09 0.81 -0.16
CA SER A 105 1.21 0.12 1.13
C SER A 105 2.62 -0.40 1.33
N GLY A 106 3.21 -1.09 0.36
CA GLY A 106 4.60 -1.53 0.41
C GLY A 106 5.56 -0.39 0.74
N LEU A 107 5.38 0.77 0.10
CA LEU A 107 6.14 1.96 0.43
C LEU A 107 5.87 2.48 1.85
N GLY A 108 4.59 2.59 2.24
CA GLY A 108 4.18 3.03 3.56
C GLY A 108 4.75 2.17 4.68
N PHE A 109 4.61 0.85 4.59
CA PHE A 109 5.17 -0.12 5.55
C PHE A 109 6.70 -0.07 5.58
N LEU A 110 7.37 0.09 4.44
CA LEU A 110 8.83 0.23 4.38
C LEU A 110 9.30 1.48 5.15
N VAL A 111 8.65 2.63 4.94
CA VAL A 111 9.00 3.88 5.62
C VAL A 111 8.64 3.82 7.10
N THR A 112 7.44 3.37 7.46
CA THR A 112 7.01 3.22 8.85
C THR A 112 7.92 2.25 9.61
N GLY A 113 8.28 1.12 8.99
CA GLY A 113 9.21 0.16 9.57
C GLY A 113 10.62 0.70 9.75
N SER A 114 11.10 1.48 8.79
CA SER A 114 12.40 2.14 8.88
C SER A 114 12.45 3.17 10.01
N LEU A 115 11.36 3.91 10.23
CA LEU A 115 11.20 4.81 11.38
C LEU A 115 11.26 4.05 12.71
N VAL A 116 10.54 2.93 12.78
CA VAL A 116 10.49 2.07 13.96
C VAL A 116 11.89 1.56 14.30
N THR A 117 12.65 1.04 13.33
CA THR A 117 14.03 0.57 13.58
C THR A 117 15.01 1.68 13.94
N ALA A 118 14.81 2.90 13.44
CA ALA A 118 15.63 4.06 13.78
C ALA A 118 15.60 4.42 15.28
N LEU A 119 14.57 4.00 16.02
CA LEU A 119 14.46 4.24 17.46
C LEU A 119 15.43 3.38 18.30
N TRP A 120 15.91 2.26 17.76
CA TRP A 120 16.79 1.31 18.46
C TRP A 120 18.19 1.19 17.86
N GLY A 121 18.56 2.04 16.90
CA GLY A 121 19.88 2.03 16.30
C GLY A 121 19.92 2.58 14.86
N PRO A 122 20.91 2.16 14.06
CA PRO A 122 20.98 2.54 12.64
C PRO A 122 19.71 2.14 11.89
N ARG A 123 19.29 2.96 10.92
CA ARG A 123 18.14 2.66 10.06
C ARG A 123 18.36 1.34 9.33
N ARG A 124 17.46 0.39 9.52
CA ARG A 124 17.51 -0.92 8.85
C ARG A 124 16.21 -1.16 8.08
N PRO A 125 16.16 -0.83 6.78
CA PRO A 125 14.90 -0.83 6.02
C PRO A 125 14.27 -2.22 5.90
N TRP A 126 15.09 -3.27 5.78
CA TRP A 126 14.63 -4.65 5.67
C TRP A 126 13.98 -5.19 6.96
N PRO A 127 14.66 -5.20 8.12
CA PRO A 127 14.03 -5.52 9.39
C PRO A 127 12.80 -4.65 9.69
N GLY A 128 12.89 -3.35 9.37
CA GLY A 128 11.78 -2.42 9.53
C GLY A 128 10.54 -2.84 8.75
N LEU A 129 10.69 -3.12 7.45
CA LEU A 129 9.62 -3.59 6.59
C LEU A 129 8.96 -4.85 7.17
N VAL A 130 9.75 -5.83 7.59
CA VAL A 130 9.25 -7.08 8.17
C VAL A 130 8.46 -6.82 9.45
N ILE A 131 8.96 -5.96 10.35
CA ILE A 131 8.28 -5.60 11.60
C ILE A 131 6.93 -4.93 11.28
N ALA A 132 6.93 -3.92 10.41
CA ALA A 132 5.71 -3.18 10.07
C ALA A 132 4.70 -4.08 9.35
N ALA A 133 5.13 -4.88 8.38
CA ALA A 133 4.25 -5.83 7.68
C ALA A 133 3.68 -6.88 8.64
N SER A 134 4.48 -7.36 9.59
CA SER A 134 4.01 -8.28 10.63
C SER A 134 2.96 -7.63 11.52
N ALA A 135 3.19 -6.39 11.98
CA ALA A 135 2.23 -5.65 12.78
C ALA A 135 0.90 -5.42 12.05
N GLY A 136 0.95 -5.03 10.77
CA GLY A 136 -0.25 -4.89 9.94
C GLY A 136 -0.99 -6.21 9.76
N THR A 137 -0.26 -7.31 9.61
CA THR A 137 -0.85 -8.66 9.46
C THR A 137 -1.51 -9.15 10.74
N VAL A 138 -0.85 -8.93 11.89
CA VAL A 138 -1.42 -9.21 13.21
C VAL A 138 -2.69 -8.39 13.42
N ALA A 139 -2.71 -7.12 13.03
CA ALA A 139 -3.91 -6.29 13.10
C ALA A 139 -5.07 -6.89 12.26
N LEU A 140 -4.81 -7.40 11.06
CA LEU A 140 -5.83 -8.05 10.22
C LEU A 140 -6.37 -9.36 10.79
N LEU A 141 -5.57 -10.08 11.59
CA LEU A 141 -5.95 -11.36 12.18
C LEU A 141 -6.61 -11.22 13.56
N ALA A 142 -6.14 -10.29 14.37
CA ALA A 142 -6.54 -10.14 15.76
C ALA A 142 -7.78 -9.24 15.93
N LEU A 143 -8.03 -8.32 14.99
CA LEU A 143 -9.13 -7.36 15.06
C LEU A 143 -10.26 -7.74 14.10
N PRO A 144 -11.50 -7.28 14.35
CA PRO A 144 -12.57 -7.34 13.37
C PRO A 144 -12.12 -6.72 12.05
N LEU A 145 -12.52 -7.29 10.91
CA LEU A 145 -11.97 -6.96 9.59
C LEU A 145 -11.91 -5.45 9.31
N GLY A 146 -12.99 -4.71 9.60
CA GLY A 146 -13.01 -3.26 9.40
C GLY A 146 -11.98 -2.51 10.24
N VAL A 147 -11.79 -2.92 11.50
CA VAL A 147 -10.81 -2.32 12.42
C VAL A 147 -9.38 -2.71 12.04
N GLY A 148 -9.17 -3.98 11.67
CA GLY A 148 -7.89 -4.47 11.17
C GLY A 148 -7.45 -3.75 9.89
N MET A 149 -8.37 -3.57 8.94
CA MET A 149 -8.12 -2.81 7.71
C MET A 149 -7.82 -1.34 8.00
N ALA A 150 -8.54 -0.71 8.94
CA ALA A 150 -8.27 0.66 9.34
C ALA A 150 -6.87 0.81 9.97
N ALA A 151 -6.49 -0.09 10.88
CA ALA A 151 -5.17 -0.11 11.52
C ALA A 151 -4.05 -0.35 10.49
N TRP A 152 -4.25 -1.30 9.58
CA TRP A 152 -3.32 -1.59 8.49
C TRP A 152 -3.13 -0.37 7.59
N THR A 153 -4.24 0.29 7.21
CA THR A 153 -4.23 1.48 6.36
C THR A 153 -3.56 2.65 7.06
N LEU A 154 -3.83 2.84 8.35
CA LEU A 154 -3.21 3.89 9.16
C LEU A 154 -1.68 3.72 9.21
N LEU A 155 -1.20 2.49 9.42
CA LEU A 155 0.24 2.22 9.49
C LEU A 155 0.94 2.53 8.16
N ALA A 156 0.30 2.18 7.04
CA ALA A 156 0.81 2.47 5.72
C ALA A 156 0.73 3.97 5.37
N ALA A 157 -0.41 4.62 5.66
CA ALA A 157 -0.64 6.04 5.43
C ALA A 157 0.37 6.92 6.18
N PHE A 158 0.74 6.53 7.41
CA PHE A 158 1.76 7.23 8.19
C PHE A 158 3.10 7.34 7.45
N GLY A 159 3.60 6.23 6.92
CA GLY A 159 4.87 6.20 6.18
C GLY A 159 4.79 6.85 4.80
N LEU A 160 3.65 6.74 4.13
CA LEU A 160 3.41 7.30 2.79
C LEU A 160 3.31 8.83 2.79
N GLY A 161 2.86 9.42 3.89
CA GLY A 161 2.54 10.83 3.99
C GLY A 161 3.66 11.82 3.69
N GLY A 162 4.86 11.55 4.21
CA GLY A 162 6.03 12.39 3.99
C GLY A 162 6.42 12.50 2.50
N PRO A 163 6.54 11.37 1.78
CA PRO A 163 6.67 11.32 0.32
C PRO A 163 5.57 12.09 -0.42
N THR A 164 4.30 11.79 -0.14
CA THR A 164 3.16 12.41 -0.83
C THR A 164 3.16 13.93 -0.65
N ARG A 165 3.43 14.42 0.57
CA ARG A 165 3.52 15.85 0.85
C ARG A 165 4.58 16.52 -0.03
N ARG A 166 5.78 15.94 -0.11
CA ARG A 166 6.86 16.48 -0.93
C ARG A 166 6.53 16.44 -2.41
N TRP A 167 5.90 15.39 -2.90
CA TRP A 167 5.46 15.31 -4.29
C TRP A 167 4.48 16.44 -4.64
N ILE A 168 3.45 16.67 -3.80
CA ILE A 168 2.47 17.75 -4.01
C ILE A 168 3.12 19.14 -3.97
N HIS A 169 4.13 19.34 -3.13
CA HIS A 169 4.78 20.65 -2.98
C HIS A 169 5.92 20.88 -3.98
N ALA A 170 6.55 19.83 -4.50
CA ALA A 170 7.57 19.94 -5.55
C ALA A 170 7.02 20.62 -6.80
N SER A 171 5.73 20.44 -7.09
CA SER A 171 5.01 21.08 -8.20
C SER A 171 4.86 22.60 -8.01
N ARG A 172 4.94 23.11 -6.78
CA ARG A 172 4.83 24.55 -6.47
C ARG A 172 6.17 25.28 -6.56
N THR A 173 7.28 24.56 -6.45
CA THR A 173 8.63 25.11 -6.55
C THR A 173 9.18 25.09 -7.99
N ALA A 174 8.54 24.38 -8.92
CA ALA A 174 8.89 24.36 -10.35
C ALA A 174 8.12 25.45 -11.14
N GLY A 175 8.27 26.71 -10.73
CA GLY A 175 7.82 27.86 -11.53
C GLY A 175 8.70 28.07 -12.78
N PRO A 176 8.23 28.81 -13.80
CA PRO A 176 8.79 28.85 -15.16
C PRO A 176 10.12 29.61 -15.33
N ASP A 177 11.00 29.63 -14.33
CA ASP A 177 12.28 30.33 -14.36
C ASP A 177 13.46 29.36 -14.17
N GLY A 178 13.47 28.27 -14.95
CA GLY A 178 14.64 27.40 -15.15
C GLY A 178 15.27 27.67 -16.51
#